data_AF-C9PS07-F1
#
_entry.id   AF-C9PS07-F1
#
_cell.length_a   1.000
_cell.length_b   1.000
_cell.length_c   1.000
_cell.angle_alpha   90.00
_cell.angle_beta   90.00
_cell.angle_gamma   90.00
#
_symmetry.space_group_name_H-M   'P 1'
#
loop_
_entity.id
_entity.type
_entity.pdbx_description
1 polymer ?
#
loop_
_entity_poly.entity_id
_entity_poly.type
_entity_poly.pdbx_seq_one_letter_code
_entity_poly.pdbx_strand_id
1 'polypeptide(L)'
;MKKILPILFISVALAGCSARAVLVQKKTLYDPTEDARIRIFQKNGNKTIKVINATSCKEIEDNGETIRSGNPLAKENSYNGLPRRTLKSISIGMPLTQRSYDAINRDSYLDTDSFTEHRLTANQPVVISGASWFSTSGATMETSVSCEVNGEFIPDAGVDYELDYRFLGSNCMIQVYKLEPLDTPEGKVTAKSGKAVPLKKCD
;
A
#
# COMPACT_ATOMS: atom_id res chain seq x y z
N MET A 1 47.09 -38.12 -17.00
CA MET A 1 46.23 -38.42 -15.83
C MET A 1 46.91 -37.79 -14.63
N LYS A 2 46.41 -36.77 -13.95
CA LYS A 2 45.17 -36.72 -13.18
C LYS A 2 44.62 -35.29 -13.11
N LYS A 3 43.30 -35.23 -13.07
CA LYS A 3 42.41 -34.07 -13.14
C LYS A 3 42.50 -33.27 -11.85
N ILE A 4 42.90 -32.00 -11.91
CA ILE A 4 42.69 -31.02 -10.83
C ILE A 4 41.92 -29.85 -11.42
N LEU A 5 40.64 -30.06 -11.64
CA LEU A 5 39.67 -28.98 -11.83
C LEU A 5 38.31 -29.56 -11.48
N PRO A 6 37.86 -29.42 -10.21
CA PRO A 6 36.67 -28.61 -9.97
C PRO A 6 36.60 -28.09 -8.53
N ILE A 7 37.18 -26.93 -8.21
CA ILE A 7 36.90 -26.25 -6.92
C ILE A 7 36.47 -24.78 -7.12
N LEU A 8 36.58 -24.23 -8.33
CA LEU A 8 36.28 -22.81 -8.57
C LEU A 8 34.85 -22.50 -9.03
N PHE A 9 33.91 -23.44 -8.96
CA PHE A 9 32.52 -23.24 -9.41
C PHE A 9 31.46 -23.20 -8.29
N ILE A 10 31.86 -23.34 -7.01
CA ILE A 10 30.90 -23.35 -5.88
C ILE A 10 30.77 -21.97 -5.19
N SER A 11 31.71 -21.04 -5.38
CA SER A 11 31.69 -19.73 -4.70
C SER A 11 30.75 -18.69 -5.32
N VAL A 12 30.13 -18.96 -6.47
CA VAL A 12 29.18 -18.04 -7.14
C VAL A 12 27.72 -18.30 -6.72
N ALA A 13 27.45 -19.37 -5.96
CA ALA A 13 26.08 -19.79 -5.64
C ALA A 13 25.45 -19.15 -4.37
N LEU A 14 26.16 -18.31 -3.60
CA LEU A 14 25.63 -17.72 -2.35
C LEU A 14 25.54 -16.20 -2.30
N ALA A 15 25.83 -15.48 -3.39
CA ALA A 15 25.42 -14.08 -3.50
C ALA A 15 23.93 -13.99 -3.89
N GLY A 16 23.06 -14.68 -3.15
CA GLY A 16 21.63 -14.43 -3.22
C GLY A 16 21.42 -12.99 -2.76
N CYS A 17 21.25 -12.04 -3.70
CA CYS A 17 20.92 -10.67 -3.31
C CYS A 17 19.56 -10.72 -2.62
N SER A 18 19.61 -10.70 -1.28
CA SER A 18 18.49 -10.59 -0.36
C SER A 18 17.49 -9.56 -0.88
N ALA A 19 16.21 -9.91 -0.79
CA ALA A 19 15.10 -9.03 -1.12
C ALA A 19 15.02 -7.92 -0.05
N ARG A 20 15.90 -6.92 -0.13
CA ARG A 20 15.97 -5.87 0.90
C ARG A 20 14.71 -5.00 0.84
N ALA A 21 14.08 -4.78 1.99
CA ALA A 21 13.21 -3.62 2.16
C ALA A 21 14.04 -2.34 2.05
N VAL A 22 13.50 -1.34 1.37
CA VAL A 22 14.11 -0.02 1.27
C VAL A 22 13.16 0.98 1.90
N LEU A 23 13.58 1.59 3.00
CA LEU A 23 12.85 2.70 3.61
C LEU A 23 13.33 4.02 3.01
N VAL A 24 12.41 4.77 2.40
CA VAL A 24 12.65 6.11 1.86
C VAL A 24 11.96 7.11 2.77
N GLN A 25 12.74 7.98 3.40
CA GLN A 25 12.22 9.10 4.17
C GLN A 25 11.92 10.27 3.23
N LYS A 26 10.65 10.63 3.11
CA LYS A 26 10.18 11.75 2.31
C LYS A 26 9.90 12.93 3.22
N LYS A 27 10.61 14.04 3.02
CA LYS A 27 10.26 15.30 3.66
C LYS A 27 8.95 15.83 3.08
N THR A 28 8.05 16.21 3.97
CA THR A 28 6.79 16.89 3.63
C THR A 28 6.59 18.01 4.64
N LEU A 29 5.96 19.11 4.22
CA LEU A 29 5.44 20.09 5.15
C LEU A 29 4.23 19.42 5.83
N TYR A 30 4.34 19.15 7.12
CA TYR A 30 3.28 18.55 7.92
C TYR A 30 3.05 19.43 9.14
N ASP A 31 1.82 19.90 9.31
CA ASP A 31 1.36 20.62 10.49
C ASP A 31 0.28 19.77 11.19
N PRO A 32 0.50 19.24 12.40
CA PRO A 32 -0.49 18.43 13.09
C PRO A 32 -1.78 19.18 13.46
N THR A 33 -1.82 20.51 13.33
CA THR A 33 -3.03 21.32 13.55
C THR A 33 -3.90 21.45 12.29
N GLU A 34 -3.32 21.29 11.10
CA GLU A 34 -4.01 21.43 9.81
C GLU A 34 -4.04 20.13 8.98
N ASP A 35 -3.16 19.19 9.30
CA ASP A 35 -2.94 17.97 8.53
C ASP A 35 -3.24 16.71 9.34
N ALA A 36 -3.59 15.67 8.60
CA ALA A 36 -3.59 14.28 9.03
C ALA A 36 -2.63 13.47 8.14
N ARG A 37 -2.41 12.20 8.47
CA ARG A 37 -1.60 11.31 7.63
C ARG A 37 -2.27 9.96 7.46
N ILE A 38 -2.07 9.32 6.32
CA ILE A 38 -2.55 7.97 6.05
C ILE A 38 -1.43 7.09 5.49
N ARG A 39 -1.30 5.89 6.06
CA ARG A 39 -0.42 4.82 5.57
C ARG A 39 -1.22 3.85 4.71
N ILE A 40 -0.71 3.59 3.52
CA ILE A 40 -1.32 2.69 2.54
C ILE A 40 -0.37 1.56 2.23
N PHE A 41 -0.82 0.33 2.48
CA PHE A 41 -0.05 -0.85 2.13
C PHE A 41 -0.25 -1.26 0.67
N GLN A 42 0.83 -1.75 0.08
CA GLN A 42 0.96 -2.15 -1.31
C GLN A 42 1.63 -3.51 -1.34
N LYS A 43 0.88 -4.52 -1.77
CA LYS A 43 1.41 -5.85 -2.01
C LYS A 43 2.12 -5.88 -3.36
N ASN A 44 3.34 -6.39 -3.41
CA ASN A 44 4.20 -6.45 -4.60
C ASN A 44 4.46 -5.09 -5.27
N GLY A 45 4.37 -3.98 -4.52
CA GLY A 45 4.48 -2.64 -5.07
C GLY A 45 3.37 -2.31 -6.09
N ASN A 46 2.23 -3.00 -5.98
CA ASN A 46 1.02 -2.70 -6.73
C ASN A 46 0.31 -1.51 -6.08
N LYS A 47 -0.02 -0.51 -6.90
CA LYS A 47 -0.77 0.67 -6.48
C LYS A 47 -2.25 0.47 -6.71
N THR A 48 -2.82 -0.56 -6.08
CA THR A 48 -4.28 -0.80 -6.10
C THR A 48 -5.07 0.34 -5.50
N ILE A 49 -4.45 1.16 -4.65
CA ILE A 49 -5.12 2.22 -3.88
C ILE A 49 -4.74 3.60 -4.41
N LYS A 50 -5.76 4.44 -4.62
CA LYS A 50 -5.63 5.87 -4.90
C LYS A 50 -6.24 6.67 -3.74
N VAL A 51 -5.60 7.79 -3.43
CA VAL A 51 -6.07 8.76 -2.44
C VAL A 51 -6.16 10.11 -3.10
N ILE A 52 -7.33 10.72 -3.06
CA ILE A 52 -7.62 12.04 -3.59
C ILE A 52 -7.91 12.92 -2.37
N ASN A 53 -6.99 13.82 -2.08
CA ASN A 53 -7.02 14.65 -0.89
C ASN A 53 -7.84 15.92 -1.15
N ALA A 54 -8.53 16.43 -0.13
CA ALA A 54 -9.32 17.66 -0.21
C ALA A 54 -10.37 17.62 -1.33
N THR A 55 -11.06 16.50 -1.46
CA THR A 55 -12.08 16.28 -2.50
C THR A 55 -13.10 15.26 -2.03
N SER A 56 -14.38 15.54 -2.28
CA SER A 56 -15.50 14.64 -2.01
C SER A 56 -15.89 13.79 -3.23
N CYS A 57 -16.58 12.67 -3.01
CA CYS A 57 -17.16 11.87 -4.10
C CYS A 57 -18.06 12.73 -5.00
N LYS A 58 -18.83 13.63 -4.40
CA LYS A 58 -19.76 14.52 -5.10
C LYS A 58 -19.03 15.50 -6.02
N GLU A 59 -17.92 16.09 -5.57
CA GLU A 59 -17.13 16.99 -6.42
C GLU A 59 -16.51 16.26 -7.61
N ILE A 60 -16.07 15.01 -7.44
CA ILE A 60 -15.55 14.20 -8.55
C ILE A 60 -16.65 13.96 -9.58
N GLU A 61 -17.85 13.58 -9.13
CA GLU A 61 -19.01 13.35 -9.98
C GLU A 61 -19.44 14.65 -10.71
N ASP A 62 -19.60 15.74 -9.96
CA ASP A 62 -20.06 17.04 -10.49
C ASP A 62 -19.06 17.61 -11.53
N ASN A 63 -17.76 17.31 -11.40
CA ASN A 63 -16.72 17.71 -12.35
C ASN A 63 -16.58 16.75 -13.54
N GLY A 64 -17.31 15.63 -13.57
CA GLY A 64 -17.18 14.59 -14.59
C GLY A 64 -15.81 13.90 -14.58
N GLU A 65 -15.08 13.98 -13.45
CA GLU A 65 -13.79 13.34 -13.30
C GLU A 65 -13.96 11.85 -12.98
N THR A 66 -12.99 11.04 -13.41
CA THR A 66 -12.95 9.62 -13.06
C THR A 66 -11.90 9.38 -11.99
N ILE A 67 -12.27 8.64 -10.94
CA ILE A 67 -11.34 8.27 -9.87
C ILE A 67 -10.18 7.44 -10.45
N ARG A 68 -10.46 6.58 -11.43
CA ARG A 68 -9.45 5.83 -12.18
C ARG A 68 -9.65 5.94 -13.68
N SER A 69 -8.54 5.80 -14.40
CA SER A 69 -8.58 5.71 -15.85
C SER A 69 -9.39 4.50 -16.30
N GLY A 70 -10.28 4.69 -17.27
CA GLY A 70 -10.96 3.58 -17.95
C GLY A 70 -10.04 2.78 -18.89
N ASN A 71 -8.80 3.24 -19.10
CA ASN A 71 -7.81 2.52 -19.91
C ASN A 71 -7.22 1.33 -19.13
N PRO A 72 -7.43 0.07 -19.55
CA PRO A 72 -6.88 -1.11 -18.87
C PRO A 72 -5.34 -1.14 -18.82
N LEU A 73 -4.68 -0.42 -19.73
CA LEU A 73 -3.23 -0.35 -19.83
C LEU A 73 -2.61 0.79 -18.99
N ALA A 74 -3.44 1.57 -18.29
CA ALA A 74 -2.92 2.61 -17.40
C ALA A 74 -2.02 1.99 -16.32
N LYS A 75 -0.98 2.72 -15.91
CA LYS A 75 0.03 2.22 -14.96
C LYS A 75 -0.56 1.86 -13.59
N GLU A 76 -1.61 2.57 -13.21
CA GLU A 76 -2.40 2.36 -12.00
C GLU A 76 -3.33 1.14 -12.08
N ASN A 77 -3.68 0.70 -13.30
CA ASN A 77 -4.56 -0.46 -13.54
C ASN A 77 -3.77 -1.75 -13.83
N SER A 78 -2.47 -1.63 -14.09
CA SER A 78 -1.61 -2.77 -14.46
C SER A 78 -0.89 -3.37 -13.25
N TYR A 79 -1.29 -4.60 -12.91
CA TYR A 79 -0.59 -5.44 -11.95
C TYR A 79 -0.32 -6.81 -12.55
N ASN A 80 0.95 -7.22 -12.55
CA ASN A 80 1.35 -8.51 -13.11
C ASN A 80 1.49 -9.62 -12.05
N GLY A 81 1.18 -9.36 -10.77
CA GLY A 81 1.24 -10.39 -9.72
C GLY A 81 2.66 -10.84 -9.34
N LEU A 82 3.69 -10.41 -10.07
CA LEU A 82 5.03 -10.96 -9.93
C LEU A 82 5.72 -10.37 -8.68
N PRO A 83 6.35 -11.25 -7.85
CA PRO A 83 7.18 -10.79 -6.75
C PRO A 83 8.25 -9.82 -7.23
N ARG A 84 8.37 -8.68 -6.54
CA ARG A 84 9.41 -7.69 -6.83
C ARG A 84 10.56 -7.84 -5.84
N ARG A 85 11.78 -7.92 -6.39
CA ARG A 85 13.01 -8.07 -5.59
C ARG A 85 13.22 -6.92 -4.61
N THR A 86 12.92 -5.69 -5.04
CA THR A 86 13.08 -4.49 -4.22
C THR A 86 11.74 -3.78 -4.09
N LEU A 87 11.26 -3.72 -2.85
CA LEU A 87 10.09 -2.94 -2.48
C LEU A 87 10.52 -1.73 -1.67
N LYS A 88 9.87 -0.60 -1.93
CA LYS A 88 10.18 0.68 -1.30
C LYS A 88 9.01 1.07 -0.41
N SER A 89 9.26 1.19 0.89
CA SER A 89 8.35 1.84 1.81
C SER A 89 8.70 3.33 1.88
N ILE A 90 7.73 4.21 1.62
CA ILE A 90 7.91 5.65 1.64
C ILE A 90 7.25 6.17 2.92
N SER A 91 8.04 6.70 3.84
CA SER A 91 7.55 7.24 5.11
C SER A 91 7.66 8.76 5.12
N ILE A 92 6.69 9.41 5.75
CA ILE A 92 6.70 10.82 6.15
C ILE A 92 6.78 10.95 7.68
N GLY A 93 7.11 9.85 8.38
CA GLY A 93 7.33 9.80 9.83
C GLY A 93 6.09 9.46 10.66
N MET A 94 5.16 8.65 10.14
CA MET A 94 4.06 8.14 10.99
C MET A 94 4.58 7.10 12.01
N PRO A 95 3.95 6.95 13.19
CA PRO A 95 4.24 5.90 14.16
C PRO A 95 4.18 4.50 13.55
N LEU A 96 5.12 3.62 13.91
CA LEU A 96 5.17 2.28 13.34
C LEU A 96 4.14 1.35 14.02
N THR A 97 3.28 0.74 13.21
CA THR A 97 2.51 -0.46 13.56
C THR A 97 3.35 -1.71 13.34
N GLN A 98 2.94 -2.84 13.92
CA GLN A 98 3.61 -4.14 13.68
C GLN A 98 3.75 -4.43 12.18
N ARG A 99 2.67 -4.27 11.41
CA ARG A 99 2.66 -4.46 9.96
C ARG A 99 3.67 -3.55 9.23
N SER A 100 3.76 -2.28 9.62
CA SER A 100 4.74 -1.35 9.03
C SER A 100 6.17 -1.69 9.41
N TYR A 101 6.39 -2.19 10.63
CA TYR A 101 7.70 -2.66 11.09
C TYR A 101 8.13 -3.91 10.32
N ASP A 102 7.23 -4.87 10.14
CA ASP A 102 7.51 -6.09 9.37
C ASP A 102 7.86 -5.74 7.91
N ALA A 103 7.08 -4.85 7.28
CA ALA A 103 7.32 -4.42 5.90
C ALA A 103 8.69 -3.75 5.67
N ILE A 104 9.25 -3.05 6.66
CA ILE A 104 10.60 -2.44 6.55
C ILE A 104 11.72 -3.37 6.98
N ASN A 105 11.42 -4.46 7.69
CA ASN A 105 12.39 -5.44 8.17
C ASN A 105 12.30 -6.79 7.44
N ARG A 106 11.55 -6.85 6.34
CA ARG A 106 11.37 -8.09 5.56
C ARG A 106 12.71 -8.74 5.20
N ASP A 107 12.76 -10.06 5.38
CA ASP A 107 13.91 -10.91 5.08
C ASP A 107 13.63 -11.88 3.92
N SER A 108 12.35 -12.10 3.60
CA SER A 108 11.88 -13.03 2.57
C SER A 108 11.52 -12.33 1.26
N TYR A 109 11.84 -13.00 0.15
CA TYR A 109 11.38 -12.63 -1.20
C TYR A 109 9.86 -12.83 -1.38
N LEU A 110 9.25 -13.68 -0.55
CA LEU A 110 7.81 -13.92 -0.54
C LEU A 110 7.06 -12.90 0.33
N ASP A 111 7.78 -12.15 1.17
CA ASP A 111 7.21 -10.98 1.80
C ASP A 111 7.22 -9.82 0.82
N THR A 112 6.00 -9.39 0.52
CA THR A 112 5.68 -8.52 -0.58
C THR A 112 5.00 -7.25 -0.10
N ASP A 113 4.89 -7.05 1.21
CA ASP A 113 4.27 -5.86 1.74
C ASP A 113 5.24 -4.66 1.72
N SER A 114 4.68 -3.50 1.45
CA SER A 114 5.38 -2.21 1.45
C SER A 114 4.35 -1.13 1.65
N PHE A 115 4.74 0.06 2.06
CA PHE A 115 3.76 1.11 2.28
C PHE A 115 4.16 2.47 1.70
N THR A 116 3.18 3.33 1.52
CA THR A 116 3.41 4.75 1.26
C THR A 116 2.57 5.54 2.25
N GLU A 117 3.19 6.51 2.90
CA GLU A 117 2.52 7.46 3.77
C GLU A 117 2.20 8.75 3.00
N HIS A 118 0.99 9.25 3.20
CA HIS A 118 0.46 10.43 2.54
C HIS A 118 0.02 11.44 3.58
N ARG A 119 0.29 12.72 3.32
CA ARG A 119 -0.32 13.83 4.04
C ARG A 119 -1.74 14.03 3.52
N LEU A 120 -2.68 14.25 4.42
CA LEU A 120 -4.06 14.60 4.15
C LEU A 120 -4.36 15.97 4.75
N THR A 121 -5.24 16.73 4.12
CA THR A 121 -5.76 17.96 4.71
C THR A 121 -6.81 17.59 5.73
N ALA A 122 -6.64 17.99 6.99
CA ALA A 122 -7.59 17.69 8.04
C ALA A 122 -8.92 18.42 7.82
N ASN A 123 -10.00 17.84 8.34
CA ASN A 123 -11.35 18.39 8.30
C ASN A 123 -11.89 18.64 6.87
N GLN A 124 -11.25 18.06 5.85
CA GLN A 124 -11.70 18.08 4.46
C GLN A 124 -11.97 16.65 3.97
N PRO A 125 -12.94 16.45 3.06
CA PRO A 125 -13.19 15.12 2.50
C PRO A 125 -11.96 14.55 1.80
N VAL A 126 -11.76 13.24 1.96
CA VAL A 126 -10.73 12.46 1.28
C VAL A 126 -11.39 11.27 0.64
N VAL A 127 -11.25 11.14 -0.69
CA VAL A 127 -11.70 9.97 -1.44
C VAL A 127 -10.58 8.94 -1.49
N ILE A 128 -10.92 7.74 -1.04
CA ILE A 128 -10.10 6.55 -1.09
C ILE A 128 -10.73 5.60 -2.09
N SER A 129 -9.88 5.08 -2.96
CA SER A 129 -10.30 4.19 -4.01
C SER A 129 -9.40 2.98 -4.03
N GLY A 130 -9.98 1.79 -4.02
CA GLY A 130 -9.26 0.53 -4.02
C GLY A 130 -9.78 -0.35 -5.13
N ALA A 131 -8.88 -0.83 -5.99
CA ALA A 131 -9.27 -1.76 -7.03
C ALA A 131 -8.20 -2.76 -7.38
N SER A 132 -8.64 -3.87 -7.94
CA SER A 132 -7.76 -4.92 -8.41
C SER A 132 -8.31 -5.50 -9.68
N TRP A 133 -7.45 -5.51 -10.71
CA TRP A 133 -7.71 -6.16 -11.98
C TRP A 133 -6.71 -7.29 -12.14
N PHE A 134 -7.23 -8.50 -12.24
CA PHE A 134 -6.47 -9.68 -12.57
C PHE A 134 -7.01 -10.23 -13.88
N SER A 135 -6.13 -10.36 -14.87
CA SER A 135 -6.41 -11.15 -16.06
C SER A 135 -5.39 -12.28 -16.10
N THR A 136 -5.86 -13.51 -16.02
CA THR A 136 -5.01 -14.68 -16.25
C THR A 136 -5.37 -15.22 -17.63
N SER A 137 -4.43 -15.14 -18.58
CA SER A 137 -4.56 -15.78 -19.89
C SER A 137 -3.75 -17.08 -19.88
N GLY A 138 -4.45 -18.22 -19.83
CA GLY A 138 -3.88 -19.55 -20.03
C GLY A 138 -4.42 -20.19 -21.31
N ALA A 139 -3.78 -21.27 -21.78
CA ALA A 139 -4.16 -21.97 -23.01
C ALA A 139 -5.60 -22.54 -23.02
N THR A 140 -6.29 -22.56 -21.88
CA THR A 140 -7.61 -23.19 -21.72
C THR A 140 -8.64 -22.36 -20.94
N MET A 141 -8.28 -21.18 -20.40
CA MET A 141 -9.24 -20.34 -19.68
C MET A 141 -8.77 -18.90 -19.59
N GLU A 142 -9.64 -17.97 -19.99
CA GLU A 142 -9.54 -16.56 -19.63
C GLU A 142 -10.32 -16.36 -18.35
N THR A 143 -9.67 -15.87 -17.30
CA THR A 143 -10.37 -15.46 -16.08
C THR A 143 -9.98 -14.02 -15.78
N SER A 144 -10.93 -13.11 -16.00
CA SER A 144 -10.83 -11.73 -15.55
C SER A 144 -11.58 -11.58 -14.23
N VAL A 145 -10.88 -11.13 -13.19
CA VAL A 145 -11.48 -10.74 -11.93
C VAL A 145 -11.15 -9.27 -11.71
N SER A 146 -12.17 -8.43 -11.76
CA SER A 146 -12.07 -7.01 -11.45
C SER A 146 -12.95 -6.67 -10.25
N CYS A 147 -12.42 -5.87 -9.34
CA CYS A 147 -13.21 -5.25 -8.29
C CYS A 147 -12.72 -3.82 -8.05
N GLU A 148 -13.66 -2.91 -7.82
CA GLU A 148 -13.41 -1.53 -7.44
C GLU A 148 -14.36 -1.14 -6.29
N VAL A 149 -13.79 -0.52 -5.26
CA VAL A 149 -14.53 0.08 -4.14
C VAL A 149 -14.02 1.49 -3.92
N ASN A 150 -14.95 2.42 -3.78
CA ASN A 150 -14.70 3.84 -3.58
C ASN A 150 -15.41 4.30 -2.30
N GLY A 151 -14.70 5.05 -1.46
CA GLY A 151 -15.26 5.60 -0.23
C GLY A 151 -14.60 6.90 0.17
N GLU A 152 -15.37 7.72 0.87
CA GLU A 152 -14.97 9.02 1.39
C GLU A 152 -14.97 8.99 2.91
N PHE A 153 -14.02 9.71 3.51
CA PHE A 153 -14.06 10.04 4.93
C PHE A 153 -13.43 11.41 5.17
N ILE A 154 -13.62 11.95 6.37
CA ILE A 154 -13.03 13.21 6.81
C ILE A 154 -12.01 12.89 7.91
N PRO A 155 -10.71 13.14 7.69
CA PRO A 155 -9.69 12.92 8.69
C PRO A 155 -9.64 14.07 9.70
N ASP A 156 -9.36 13.75 10.96
CA ASP A 156 -9.18 14.71 12.04
C ASP A 156 -7.73 15.21 12.07
N ALA A 157 -7.53 16.47 12.48
CA ALA A 157 -6.21 17.05 12.59
C ALA A 157 -5.32 16.29 13.57
N GLY A 158 -4.05 16.07 13.19
CA GLY A 158 -3.06 15.41 14.04
C GLY A 158 -3.23 13.89 14.15
N VAL A 159 -4.22 13.31 13.47
CA VAL A 159 -4.49 11.87 13.54
C VAL A 159 -3.79 11.12 12.41
N ASP A 160 -3.21 9.98 12.78
CA ASP A 160 -2.60 9.03 11.86
C ASP A 160 -3.58 7.91 11.54
N TYR A 161 -3.72 7.59 10.25
CA TYR A 161 -4.64 6.57 9.75
C TYR A 161 -3.89 5.46 9.04
N GLU A 162 -4.42 4.25 9.10
CA GLU A 162 -3.88 3.11 8.35
C GLU A 162 -4.99 2.47 7.53
N LEU A 163 -4.70 2.27 6.24
CA LEU A 163 -5.64 1.70 5.29
C LEU A 163 -5.34 0.22 5.09
N ASP A 164 -6.39 -0.60 5.26
CA ASP A 164 -6.40 -2.00 4.87
C ASP A 164 -7.29 -2.19 3.65
N TYR A 165 -6.73 -2.78 2.60
CA TYR A 165 -7.45 -3.16 1.40
C TYR A 165 -7.40 -4.67 1.26
N ARG A 166 -8.58 -5.28 1.18
CA ARG A 166 -8.72 -6.72 1.02
C ARG A 166 -9.40 -7.03 -0.29
N PHE A 167 -8.87 -8.03 -0.98
CA PHE A 167 -9.43 -8.58 -2.19
C PHE A 167 -9.68 -10.08 -1.95
N LEU A 168 -10.96 -10.47 -2.00
CA LEU A 168 -11.47 -11.82 -1.76
C LEU A 168 -12.29 -12.26 -2.97
N GLY A 169 -11.61 -12.75 -4.02
CA GLY A 169 -12.27 -13.11 -5.27
C GLY A 169 -12.85 -11.89 -5.98
N SER A 170 -14.15 -11.88 -6.28
CA SER A 170 -14.82 -10.73 -6.91
C SER A 170 -15.13 -9.58 -5.93
N ASN A 171 -14.89 -9.76 -4.63
CA ASN A 171 -15.23 -8.77 -3.61
C ASN A 171 -13.98 -8.06 -3.12
N CYS A 172 -14.05 -6.75 -3.02
CA CYS A 172 -13.00 -5.90 -2.48
C CYS A 172 -13.57 -4.97 -1.42
N MET A 173 -12.77 -4.71 -0.39
CA MET A 173 -13.15 -3.92 0.76
C MET A 173 -12.00 -3.02 1.15
N ILE A 174 -12.33 -1.77 1.47
CA ILE A 174 -11.42 -0.83 2.12
C ILE A 174 -11.89 -0.63 3.55
N GLN A 175 -10.95 -0.65 4.47
CA GLN A 175 -11.15 -0.18 5.84
C GLN A 175 -10.05 0.82 6.18
N VAL A 176 -10.43 1.94 6.80
CA VAL A 176 -9.48 2.90 7.37
C VAL A 176 -9.56 2.78 8.88
N TYR A 177 -8.41 2.72 9.54
CA TYR A 177 -8.30 2.65 10.99
C TYR A 177 -7.57 3.88 11.52
N LYS A 178 -8.04 4.44 12.64
CA LYS A 178 -7.24 5.39 13.43
C LYS A 178 -6.11 4.63 14.10
N LEU A 179 -4.88 5.16 14.05
CA LEU A 179 -3.78 4.61 14.82
C LEU A 179 -3.86 5.10 16.27
N GLU A 180 -3.63 4.17 17.18
CA GLU A 180 -3.55 4.44 18.62
C GLU A 180 -2.12 4.19 19.10
N PRO A 181 -1.54 5.07 19.92
CA PRO A 181 -0.23 4.83 20.52
C PRO A 181 -0.27 3.57 21.40
N LEU A 182 0.84 2.85 21.46
CA LEU A 182 1.01 1.75 22.41
C LEU A 182 1.41 2.30 23.78
N ASP A 183 0.77 1.79 24.85
CA ASP A 183 1.13 2.14 26.23
C ASP A 183 2.54 1.66 26.59
N THR A 184 2.95 0.50 26.06
CA THR A 184 4.29 -0.07 26.13
C THR A 184 4.82 -0.34 24.74
N PRO A 185 5.63 0.56 24.16
CA PRO A 185 6.29 0.32 22.88
C PRO A 185 7.24 -0.87 22.97
N GLU A 186 7.02 -1.89 22.13
CA GLU A 186 7.94 -3.01 21.98
C GLU A 186 8.96 -2.67 20.88
N GLY A 187 10.17 -2.27 21.29
CA GLY A 187 11.24 -1.91 20.38
C GLY A 187 10.91 -0.66 19.55
N LYS A 188 10.74 -0.83 18.23
CA LYS A 188 10.42 0.27 17.29
C LYS A 188 8.94 0.36 16.94
N VAL A 189 8.10 -0.57 17.39
CA VAL A 189 6.65 -0.52 17.20
C VAL A 189 6.06 0.42 18.26
N THR A 190 5.37 1.46 17.82
CA THR A 190 4.90 2.56 18.67
C THR A 190 3.39 2.79 18.58
N ALA A 191 2.69 2.12 17.68
CA ALA A 191 1.25 2.25 17.51
C ALA A 191 0.59 0.93 17.11
N LYS A 192 -0.72 0.85 17.27
CA LYS A 192 -1.59 -0.24 16.78
C LYS A 192 -2.76 0.33 15.97
N SER A 193 -3.34 -0.49 15.11
CA SER A 193 -4.62 -0.15 14.48
C SER A 193 -5.71 -0.12 15.55
N GLY A 194 -6.35 1.03 15.72
CA GLY A 194 -7.46 1.24 16.64
C GLY A 194 -8.82 1.06 15.95
N LYS A 195 -9.74 1.97 16.24
CA LYS A 195 -11.10 1.90 15.68
C LYS A 195 -11.14 2.16 14.18
N ALA A 196 -11.98 1.38 13.51
CA ALA A 196 -12.39 1.60 12.13
C ALA A 196 -13.13 2.94 11.99
N VAL A 197 -12.76 3.71 10.97
CA VAL A 197 -13.44 4.94 10.57
C VAL A 197 -14.56 4.55 9.59
N PRO A 198 -15.79 5.07 9.78
CA PRO A 198 -16.85 4.86 8.82
C PRO A 198 -16.49 5.54 7.48
N LEU A 199 -16.64 4.79 6.40
CA LEU A 199 -16.50 5.32 5.04
C LEU A 199 -17.89 5.54 4.44
N LYS A 200 -18.12 6.73 3.89
CA LYS A 200 -19.27 6.99 3.03
C LYS A 200 -18.95 6.42 1.65
N LYS A 201 -19.78 5.51 1.14
CA LYS A 201 -19.59 4.96 -0.20
C LYS A 201 -19.73 6.08 -1.25
N CYS A 202 -18.86 6.10 -2.26
CA CYS A 202 -19.12 6.89 -3.48
C CYS A 202 -20.08 6.11 -4.37
N ASP A 203 -21.10 6.79 -4.90
CA ASP A 203 -22.05 6.22 -5.86
C ASP A 203 -21.51 6.23 -7.30
#